data_AF-A0A4P0YHV6-F1
#
_entry.id   AF-A0A4P0YHV6-F1
#
_cell.length_a   1.000
_cell.length_b   1.000
_cell.length_c   1.000
_cell.angle_alpha   90.00
_cell.angle_beta   90.00
_cell.angle_gamma   90.00
#
_symmetry.space_group_name_H-M   'P 1'
#
loop_
_entity.id
_entity.type
_entity.pdbx_description
1 polymer ?
#
loop_
_entity_poly.entity_id
_entity_poly.type
_entity_poly.pdbx_seq_one_letter_code
_entity_poly.pdbx_strand_id
1 'polypeptide(L)'
;MGRACRACAEDLKMASLLGINTDRVIALTFVIGAAMAAVAGVLLGQFYGVINPYIGFMAGMKAFTAAVLGGIGSIPGAMIGGLILGIAEALSSAYLSTEYKDVVSFALLILVLLVMPTGILGRPEVEKV
;
A
#
# COMPACT_ATOMS: atom_id res chain seq x y z
N MET A 1 18.21 -9.56 -9.07
CA MET A 1 16.75 -9.62 -8.86
C MET A 1 16.04 -8.37 -9.38
N GLY A 2 16.44 -7.14 -9.03
CA GLY A 2 15.77 -5.92 -9.54
C GLY A 2 15.61 -5.85 -11.07
N ARG A 3 16.66 -6.22 -11.84
CA ARG A 3 16.57 -6.31 -13.31
C ARG A 3 15.64 -7.43 -13.79
N ALA A 4 15.64 -8.58 -13.11
CA ALA A 4 14.75 -9.70 -13.43
C ALA A 4 13.28 -9.38 -13.11
N CYS A 5 13.01 -8.68 -12.00
CA CYS A 5 11.67 -8.20 -11.66
C CYS A 5 11.16 -7.18 -12.68
N ARG A 6 12.01 -6.24 -13.14
CA ARG A 6 11.63 -5.30 -14.21
C ARG A 6 11.37 -6.01 -15.54
N ALA A 7 12.22 -6.96 -15.93
CA ALA A 7 12.01 -7.76 -17.14
C ALA A 7 10.71 -8.59 -17.09
N CYS A 8 10.41 -9.19 -15.93
CA CYS A 8 9.14 -9.91 -15.74
C CYS A 8 7.92 -8.98 -15.71
N ALA A 9 8.09 -7.72 -15.30
CA ALA A 9 7.00 -6.73 -15.29
C ALA A 9 6.64 -6.22 -16.69
N GLU A 10 7.57 -6.34 -17.65
CA GLU A 10 7.40 -5.89 -19.02
C GLU A 10 6.79 -6.99 -19.90
N ASP A 11 7.39 -8.18 -19.92
CA ASP A 11 6.79 -9.36 -20.57
C ASP A 11 7.29 -10.67 -19.93
N LEU A 12 6.37 -11.36 -19.26
CA LEU A 12 6.59 -12.66 -18.63
C LEU A 12 7.03 -13.74 -19.63
N LYS A 13 6.50 -13.72 -20.86
CA LYS A 13 6.84 -14.73 -21.88
C LYS A 13 8.24 -14.51 -22.44
N MET A 14 8.63 -13.27 -22.69
CA MET A 14 9.99 -12.98 -23.16
C MET A 14 11.04 -13.19 -22.07
N ALA A 15 10.72 -12.86 -20.81
CA ALA A 15 11.63 -13.12 -19.69
C ALA A 15 11.95 -14.62 -19.54
N SER A 16 10.97 -15.51 -19.73
CA SER A 16 11.21 -16.96 -19.64
C SER A 16 12.02 -17.50 -20.81
N LEU A 17 11.85 -16.95 -22.02
CA LEU A 17 12.68 -17.28 -23.20
C LEU A 17 14.14 -16.84 -23.06
N LEU A 18 14.40 -15.78 -22.28
CA LEU A 18 15.75 -15.29 -21.98
C LEU A 18 16.44 -16.06 -20.83
N GLY A 19 15.86 -17.18 -20.37
CA GLY A 19 16.42 -18.02 -19.30
C GLY A 19 16.18 -17.50 -17.88
N ILE A 20 15.32 -16.49 -17.70
CA ILE A 20 14.90 -16.03 -16.37
C ILE A 20 13.78 -16.94 -15.88
N ASN A 21 13.98 -17.56 -14.71
CA ASN A 21 12.94 -18.34 -14.04
C ASN A 21 11.85 -17.40 -13.49
N THR A 22 10.85 -17.07 -14.30
CA THR A 22 9.70 -16.22 -13.97
C THR A 22 8.94 -16.71 -12.74
N ASP A 23 8.69 -18.02 -12.64
CA ASP A 23 8.01 -18.62 -11.49
C ASP A 23 8.72 -18.33 -10.17
N ARG A 24 10.05 -18.35 -10.17
CA ARG A 24 10.85 -18.05 -8.97
C ARG A 24 10.80 -16.58 -8.61
N VAL A 25 10.78 -15.68 -9.60
CA VAL A 25 10.67 -14.24 -9.39
C VAL A 25 9.28 -13.87 -8.85
N ILE A 26 8.22 -14.45 -9.40
CA ILE A 26 6.85 -14.26 -8.93
C ILE A 26 6.69 -14.81 -7.51
N ALA A 27 7.16 -16.04 -7.26
CA ALA A 27 7.08 -16.64 -5.93
C ALA A 27 7.82 -15.79 -4.88
N LEU A 28 9.03 -15.32 -5.19
CA LEU A 28 9.79 -14.46 -4.27
C LEU A 28 9.09 -13.12 -4.00
N THR A 29 8.59 -12.44 -5.04
CA THR A 29 7.88 -11.16 -4.87
C THR A 29 6.59 -11.34 -4.07
N PHE A 30 5.86 -12.43 -4.31
CA PHE A 30 4.67 -12.77 -3.54
C PHE A 30 4.98 -13.10 -2.07
N VAL A 31 6.03 -13.89 -1.81
CA VAL A 31 6.45 -14.25 -0.45
C VAL A 31 6.86 -13.00 0.34
N ILE A 32 7.60 -12.06 -0.28
CA ILE A 32 7.98 -10.81 0.36
C ILE A 32 6.73 -9.96 0.69
N GLY A 33 5.78 -9.85 -0.25
CA GLY A 33 4.53 -9.13 -0.03
C GLY A 33 3.66 -9.75 1.08
N ALA A 34 3.49 -11.07 1.04
CA ALA A 34 2.75 -11.81 2.05
C ALA A 34 3.40 -11.72 3.44
N ALA A 35 4.73 -11.78 3.52
CA ALA A 35 5.45 -11.61 4.77
C ALA A 35 5.23 -10.22 5.38
N MET A 36 5.29 -9.16 4.56
CA MET A 36 4.98 -7.80 5.04
C MET A 36 3.52 -7.65 5.46
N ALA A 37 2.58 -8.23 4.72
CA ALA A 37 1.15 -8.22 5.08
C ALA A 37 0.90 -8.95 6.41
N ALA A 38 1.56 -10.09 6.64
CA ALA A 38 1.46 -10.83 7.89
C ALA A 38 1.98 -10.02 9.08
N VAL A 39 3.15 -9.38 8.93
CA VAL A 39 3.70 -8.49 9.97
C VAL A 39 2.75 -7.34 10.28
N ALA A 40 2.20 -6.69 9.25
CA ALA A 40 1.22 -5.60 9.42
C ALA A 40 -0.06 -6.09 10.13
N GLY A 41 -0.58 -7.26 9.78
CA GLY A 41 -1.77 -7.85 10.41
C GLY A 41 -1.56 -8.17 11.88
N VAL A 42 -0.41 -8.75 12.25
CA VAL A 42 -0.06 -9.03 13.65
C VAL A 42 0.08 -7.74 14.46
N LEU A 43 0.70 -6.70 13.89
CA LEU A 43 0.81 -5.38 14.52
C LEU A 43 -0.56 -4.76 14.80
N LEU A 44 -1.48 -4.81 13.84
CA LEU A 44 -2.85 -4.31 14.03
C LEU A 44 -3.63 -5.13 15.07
N GLY A 45 -3.50 -6.46 15.03
CA GLY A 45 -4.14 -7.36 16.01
C GLY A 45 -3.67 -7.09 17.44
N GLN A 46 -2.36 -6.88 17.62
CA GLN A 46 -1.78 -6.55 18.92
C GLN A 46 -2.22 -5.17 19.43
N PHE A 47 -2.39 -4.19 18.52
CA PHE A 47 -2.75 -2.83 18.91
C PHE A 47 -4.22 -2.69 19.34
N TYR A 48 -5.14 -3.40 18.68
CA TYR A 48 -6.57 -3.28 18.98
C TYR A 48 -7.06 -4.22 20.09
N GLY A 49 -6.37 -5.33 20.39
CA GLY A 49 -6.61 -6.20 21.56
C GLY A 49 -7.99 -6.88 21.64
N VAL A 50 -8.93 -6.54 20.76
CA VAL A 50 -10.30 -7.06 20.67
C VAL A 50 -10.51 -7.52 19.23
N ILE A 51 -10.90 -8.78 19.04
CA ILE A 51 -11.13 -9.34 17.70
C ILE A 51 -12.59 -9.06 17.33
N ASN A 52 -12.81 -7.99 16.56
CA ASN A 52 -14.09 -7.71 15.92
C ASN A 52 -13.95 -7.94 14.40
N PRO A 53 -14.86 -8.69 13.74
CA PRO A 53 -14.82 -8.93 12.29
C PRO A 53 -14.73 -7.65 11.43
N TYR A 54 -15.19 -6.51 11.94
CA TYR A 54 -15.15 -5.22 11.24
C TYR A 54 -13.74 -4.60 11.08
N ILE A 55 -12.77 -5.04 11.88
CA ILE A 55 -11.41 -4.45 11.87
C ILE A 55 -10.73 -4.63 10.52
N GLY A 56 -10.98 -5.77 9.85
CA GLY A 56 -10.44 -6.02 8.51
C GLY A 56 -11.00 -5.08 7.44
N PHE A 57 -12.30 -4.77 7.49
CA PHE A 57 -12.92 -3.82 6.55
C PHE A 57 -12.37 -2.40 6.75
N MET A 58 -12.26 -1.97 8.01
CA MET A 58 -11.69 -0.66 8.34
C MET A 58 -10.22 -0.53 7.92
N ALA A 59 -9.42 -1.57 8.23
CA ALA A 59 -8.01 -1.62 7.87
C ALA A 59 -7.82 -1.65 6.34
N GLY A 60 -8.69 -2.36 5.62
CA GLY A 60 -8.67 -2.42 4.15
C GLY A 60 -8.91 -1.05 3.52
N MET A 61 -9.89 -0.30 4.03
CA MET A 61 -10.12 1.06 3.52
C MET A 61 -8.96 2.00 3.84
N LYS A 62 -8.40 1.95 5.05
CA LYS A 62 -7.21 2.75 5.43
C LYS A 62 -5.96 2.37 4.61
N ALA A 63 -5.80 1.10 4.29
CA ALA A 63 -4.72 0.66 3.42
C ALA A 63 -4.90 1.18 1.98
N PHE A 64 -6.15 1.22 1.49
CA PHE A 64 -6.47 1.79 0.18
C PHE A 64 -6.22 3.31 0.17
N THR A 65 -6.62 4.04 1.21
CA THR A 65 -6.39 5.49 1.31
C THR A 65 -4.89 5.81 1.30
N ALA A 66 -4.10 5.07 2.08
CA ALA A 66 -2.64 5.19 2.11
C ALA A 66 -1.99 4.91 0.74
N ALA A 67 -2.45 3.88 0.04
CA ALA A 67 -1.95 3.52 -1.28
C ALA A 67 -2.29 4.58 -2.35
N VAL A 68 -3.50 5.15 -2.30
CA VAL A 68 -3.91 6.24 -3.21
C VAL A 68 -3.14 7.52 -2.92
N LEU A 69 -2.96 7.87 -1.64
CA LEU A 69 -2.18 9.05 -1.22
C LEU A 69 -0.73 8.97 -1.69
N GLY A 70 -0.13 7.78 -1.62
CA GLY A 70 1.21 7.50 -2.11
C GLY A 70 1.36 7.40 -3.63
N GLY A 71 0.26 7.18 -4.37
CA GLY A 71 0.22 6.98 -5.82
C GLY A 71 0.22 5.50 -6.22
N ILE A 72 -0.79 5.11 -7.03
CA ILE A 72 -0.98 3.74 -7.52
C ILE A 72 0.19 3.35 -8.45
N GLY A 73 0.93 2.30 -8.08
CA GLY A 73 2.03 1.74 -8.88
C GLY A 73 3.44 2.11 -8.41
N SER A 74 3.59 2.95 -7.39
CA SER A 74 4.89 3.26 -6.78
C SER A 74 5.00 2.68 -5.36
N ILE A 75 5.84 1.66 -5.19
CA ILE A 75 6.13 1.06 -3.88
C ILE A 75 6.66 2.11 -2.87
N PRO A 76 7.65 2.97 -3.21
CA PRO A 76 8.15 3.96 -2.26
C PRO A 76 7.14 5.07 -1.96
N GLY A 77 6.31 5.47 -2.93
CA GLY A 77 5.25 6.46 -2.71
C GLY A 77 4.18 5.94 -1.75
N ALA A 78 3.74 4.69 -1.93
CA ALA A 78 2.79 4.04 -1.02
C ALA A 78 3.30 3.94 0.43
N MET A 79 4.60 3.68 0.62
CA MET A 79 5.19 3.63 1.96
C MET A 79 5.16 4.99 2.67
N ILE A 80 5.57 6.06 1.97
CA ILE A 80 5.54 7.42 2.51
C ILE A 80 4.09 7.86 2.78
N GLY A 81 3.17 7.52 1.87
CA GLY A 81 1.76 7.85 2.02
C GLY A 81 1.10 7.18 3.23
N GLY A 82 1.39 5.89 3.47
CA GLY A 82 0.93 5.19 4.66
C GLY A 82 1.52 5.75 5.96
N LEU A 83 2.78 6.20 5.94
CA LEU A 83 3.44 6.77 7.11
C LEU A 83 2.84 8.15 7.47
N ILE A 84 2.57 9.00 6.48
CA ILE A 84 1.89 10.29 6.68
C ILE A 84 0.47 10.07 7.20
N LEU A 85 -0.28 9.14 6.60
CA LEU A 85 -1.66 8.84 7.01
C LEU A 85 -1.70 8.27 8.44
N GLY A 86 -0.77 7.39 8.78
CA GLY A 86 -0.64 6.85 10.14
C GLY A 86 -0.29 7.91 11.19
N ILE A 87 0.62 8.85 10.88
CA ILE A 87 0.94 9.97 11.77
C ILE A 87 -0.27 10.89 11.95
N ALA A 88 -0.97 11.22 10.87
CA ALA A 88 -2.18 12.04 10.91
C ALA A 88 -3.30 11.37 11.73
N GLU A 89 -3.45 10.05 11.62
CA GLU A 89 -4.40 9.28 12.43
C GLU A 89 -4.00 9.21 13.91
N ALA A 90 -2.71 9.06 14.21
CA ALA A 90 -2.21 9.06 15.58
C ALA A 90 -2.46 10.41 16.27
N LEU A 91 -2.19 11.52 15.57
CA LEU A 91 -2.45 12.89 16.05
C LEU A 91 -3.94 13.18 16.21
N SER A 92 -4.80 12.73 15.28
CA SER A 92 -6.24 12.94 15.40
C SER A 92 -6.86 12.09 16.51
N SER A 93 -6.33 10.89 16.76
CA SER A 93 -6.75 10.04 17.88
C SER A 93 -6.50 10.64 19.27
N ALA A 94 -5.50 11.52 19.39
CA ALA A 94 -5.15 12.18 20.64
C ALA A 94 -6.07 13.38 20.94
N TYR A 95 -6.76 13.93 19.94
CA TYR A 95 -7.56 15.16 20.06
C TYR A 95 -9.08 14.93 20.00
N LEU A 96 -9.59 13.86 19.38
CA LEU A 96 -11.04 13.62 19.20
C LEU A 96 -11.42 12.13 19.41
N SER A 97 -12.49 11.87 20.17
CA SER A 97 -12.99 10.54 20.56
C SER A 97 -13.04 9.49 19.42
N THR A 98 -12.77 8.23 19.80
CA THR A 98 -12.57 7.04 18.95
C THR A 98 -13.66 6.76 17.90
N GLU A 99 -14.88 7.26 18.06
CA GLU A 99 -15.99 7.07 17.10
C GLU A 99 -15.90 7.96 15.84
N TYR A 100 -15.18 9.09 15.89
CA TYR A 100 -15.00 9.96 14.71
C TYR A 100 -13.78 9.61 13.86
N LYS A 101 -12.96 8.63 14.28
CA LYS A 101 -11.75 8.21 13.54
C LYS A 101 -12.02 7.82 12.10
N ASP A 102 -13.13 7.15 11.85
CA ASP A 102 -13.41 6.61 10.51
C ASP A 102 -13.95 7.68 9.58
N VAL A 103 -14.79 8.59 10.10
CA VAL A 103 -15.25 9.78 9.37
C VAL A 103 -14.07 10.68 9.00
N VAL A 104 -13.11 10.85 9.92
CA VAL A 104 -11.89 11.63 9.65
C VAL A 104 -11.02 10.95 8.61
N SER A 105 -10.83 9.62 8.67
CA SER A 105 -10.03 8.88 7.68
C SER A 105 -10.64 8.93 6.27
N PHE A 106 -11.96 8.83 6.16
CA PHE A 106 -12.69 9.00 4.90
C PHE A 106 -12.69 10.45 4.40
N ALA A 107 -12.85 11.43 5.28
CA ALA A 107 -12.77 12.84 4.91
C ALA A 107 -11.34 13.19 4.42
N LEU A 108 -10.31 12.61 5.04
CA LEU A 108 -8.92 12.74 4.60
C LEU A 108 -8.71 12.12 3.22
N LEU A 109 -9.33 10.97 2.94
CA LEU A 109 -9.33 10.34 1.61
C LEU A 109 -9.90 11.29 0.56
N ILE A 110 -11.10 11.84 0.81
CA ILE A 110 -11.79 12.76 -0.09
C ILE A 110 -10.94 14.02 -0.31
N LEU A 111 -10.36 14.57 0.76
CA LEU A 111 -9.53 15.78 0.70
C LEU A 111 -8.23 15.53 -0.07
N VAL A 112 -7.60 14.37 0.10
CA VAL A 112 -6.39 13.98 -0.63
C VAL A 112 -6.65 13.77 -2.11
N LEU A 113 -7.75 13.10 -2.47
CA LEU A 113 -8.17 12.96 -3.87
C LEU A 113 -8.44 14.32 -4.53
N LEU A 114 -8.93 15.29 -3.76
CA LEU A 114 -9.24 16.64 -4.24
C LEU A 114 -7.97 17.50 -4.41
N VAL A 115 -6.97 17.34 -3.53
CA VAL A 115 -5.75 18.19 -3.53
C VAL A 115 -4.62 17.61 -4.41
N MET A 116 -4.48 16.28 -4.53
CA MET A 116 -3.42 15.64 -5.33
C MET A 116 -3.87 14.30 -5.97
N PRO A 117 -4.57 14.32 -7.12
CA PRO A 117 -5.09 13.11 -7.78
C PRO A 117 -4.02 12.15 -8.34
N THR A 118 -2.74 12.57 -8.38
CA THR A 118 -1.61 11.77 -8.90
C THR A 118 -0.64 11.26 -7.82
N GLY A 119 -0.82 11.60 -6.54
CA GLY A 119 0.07 11.18 -5.44
C GLY A 119 1.47 11.84 -5.45
N ILE A 120 2.20 11.72 -4.34
CA ILE A 120 3.51 12.37 -4.10
C ILE A 120 4.60 11.93 -5.10
N LEU A 121 4.48 10.71 -5.64
CA LEU A 121 5.45 10.13 -6.56
C LEU A 121 4.73 9.54 -7.79
N GLY A 122 3.96 10.38 -8.47
CA GLY A 122 3.19 10.01 -9.66
C GLY A 122 4.08 9.57 -10.83
N ARG A 123 3.79 8.34 -11.32
CA ARG A 123 4.20 7.70 -12.59
C ARG A 123 5.62 8.00 -13.11
N PRO A 124 6.56 7.02 -13.09
CA PRO A 124 7.42 6.89 -14.25
C PRO A 124 6.51 6.46 -15.40
N GLU A 125 6.14 7.42 -16.24
CA GLU A 125 5.65 7.16 -17.58
C GLU A 125 6.67 6.21 -18.22
N VAL A 126 6.34 4.92 -18.30
CA VAL A 126 7.13 3.98 -19.08
C VAL A 126 6.81 4.36 -20.51
N GLU A 127 7.62 5.29 -21.02
CA GLU A 127 7.67 5.67 -22.42
C GLU A 127 7.81 4.37 -23.22
N LYS A 128 6.73 4.01 -23.91
CA LYS A 128 6.77 2.95 -24.91
C LYS A 128 7.61 3.47 -26.06
N VAL A 129 8.88 3.09 -26.11
CA VAL A 129 9.74 3.13 -27.31
C VAL A 129 10.22 1.73 -27.64
#